data_AF-A0A5C2M9E1-F1
#
_entry.id   AF-A0A5C2M9E1-F1
#
_cell.length_a   1.000
_cell.length_b   1.000
_cell.length_c   1.000
_cell.angle_alpha   90.00
_cell.angle_beta   90.00
_cell.angle_gamma   90.00
#
_symmetry.space_group_name_H-M   'P 1'
#
loop_
_entity.id
_entity.type
_entity.pdbx_description
1 polymer ?
#
loop_
_entity_poly.entity_id
_entity_poly.type
_entity_poly.pdbx_seq_one_letter_code
_entity_poly.pdbx_strand_id
1 'polypeptide(L)'
;MTTQEKMLLGLLIFVPLALLNFIVKMPPMVSFILSGLAIVPLAAWIANSTEAIAEVIGPALGGLLNATFGNVTEMIIAIVALRQGLAEVVKASLSGAIIANLLLGLGLAIVVGGIRFPEQQFSAPVARINASALTLSVIVLMTPTAIQAAAPSVPLHLIDHFSYASAILLLIFYGLMLLFSMKTHRHLYLMDETIAGQEPSPTVNLKVPLAILLVGTILLVFVSDILVDSLQDSISEIGLTQLFTGVFLIPVFSSVVEFITCIKFALNNRMEGAVAVAIGSSLQIILFVAPVLVLVGWFLGQPEMNLSFNLFELLAVVAAVAITNSISNDGRTNWLEGVLLMITYLVLAIAFFIHP
;
A
#
# COMPACT_ATOMS: atom_id res chain seq x y z
N MET A 1 -8.96 -17.21 -19.82
CA MET A 1 -7.92 -16.42 -19.15
C MET A 1 -7.92 -14.99 -19.65
N THR A 2 -8.04 -14.03 -18.74
CA THR A 2 -7.95 -12.60 -19.07
C THR A 2 -6.53 -12.20 -19.50
N THR A 3 -6.37 -11.07 -20.19
CA THR A 3 -5.04 -10.55 -20.58
C THR A 3 -4.14 -10.29 -19.36
N GLN A 4 -4.74 -9.90 -18.23
CA GLN A 4 -4.03 -9.73 -16.95
C GLN A 4 -3.48 -11.05 -16.43
N GLU A 5 -4.28 -12.12 -16.40
CA GLU A 5 -3.81 -13.44 -15.96
C GLU A 5 -2.64 -13.93 -16.81
N LYS A 6 -2.69 -13.71 -18.14
CA LYS A 6 -1.57 -14.06 -19.03
C LYS A 6 -0.31 -13.27 -18.69
N MET A 7 -0.44 -11.97 -18.43
CA MET A 7 0.69 -11.11 -18.04
C MET A 7 1.29 -11.55 -16.70
N LEU A 8 0.45 -11.75 -15.69
CA LEU A 8 0.88 -12.20 -14.35
C LEU A 8 1.54 -13.58 -14.40
N LEU A 9 1.00 -14.51 -15.19
CA LEU A 9 1.64 -15.82 -15.40
C LEU A 9 2.99 -15.71 -16.10
N GLY A 10 3.13 -14.78 -17.06
CA GLY A 10 4.42 -14.49 -17.68
C GLY A 10 5.46 -14.00 -16.66
N LEU A 11 5.04 -13.16 -15.71
CA LEU A 11 5.92 -12.65 -14.66
C LEU A 11 6.33 -13.72 -13.63
N LEU A 12 5.60 -14.84 -13.50
CA LEU A 12 5.99 -15.89 -12.56
C LEU A 12 7.35 -16.51 -12.84
N ILE A 13 7.88 -16.37 -14.05
CA ILE A 13 9.24 -16.81 -14.37
C ILE A 13 10.29 -16.09 -13.51
N PHE A 14 10.00 -14.87 -13.04
CA PHE A 14 10.90 -14.13 -12.18
C PHE A 14 11.01 -14.74 -10.79
N VAL A 15 10.02 -15.51 -10.31
CA VAL A 15 10.09 -16.17 -8.99
C VAL A 15 11.24 -17.17 -8.92
N PRO A 16 11.32 -18.23 -9.76
CA PRO A 16 12.48 -19.13 -9.72
C PRO A 16 13.79 -18.41 -10.09
N LEU A 17 13.76 -17.39 -10.96
CA LEU A 17 14.96 -16.61 -11.29
C LEU A 17 15.50 -15.82 -10.09
N ALA A 18 14.63 -15.19 -9.30
CA ALA A 18 15.01 -14.53 -8.06
C ALA A 18 15.55 -15.56 -7.05
N LEU A 19 14.86 -16.69 -6.86
CA LEU A 19 15.28 -17.75 -5.93
C LEU A 19 16.61 -18.41 -6.31
N LEU A 20 17.00 -18.42 -7.59
CA LEU A 20 18.33 -18.86 -8.02
C LEU A 20 19.46 -18.03 -7.39
N ASN A 21 19.17 -16.82 -6.91
CA ASN A 21 20.15 -15.99 -6.21
C ASN A 21 20.69 -16.67 -4.93
N PHE A 22 19.90 -17.54 -4.28
CA PHE A 22 20.38 -18.32 -3.13
C PHE A 22 21.53 -19.28 -3.49
N ILE A 23 21.65 -19.66 -4.77
CA ILE A 23 22.66 -20.60 -5.25
C ILE A 23 23.79 -19.87 -5.97
N VAL A 24 23.44 -18.98 -6.91
CA VAL A 24 24.40 -18.40 -7.87
C VAL A 24 25.01 -17.09 -7.37
N LYS A 25 24.40 -16.42 -6.36
CA LYS A 25 24.81 -15.10 -5.86
C LYS A 25 25.05 -14.11 -7.01
N MET A 26 23.94 -13.67 -7.59
CA MET A 26 23.91 -12.71 -8.70
C MET A 26 24.35 -11.32 -8.24
N PRO A 27 24.75 -10.44 -9.18
CA PRO A 27 25.02 -9.04 -8.86
C PRO A 27 23.84 -8.39 -8.11
N PRO A 28 24.11 -7.47 -7.15
CA PRO A 28 23.07 -6.85 -6.33
C PRO A 28 21.91 -6.26 -7.13
N MET A 29 22.21 -5.40 -8.11
CA MET A 29 21.18 -4.75 -8.93
C MET A 29 20.31 -5.76 -9.71
N VAL A 30 20.91 -6.87 -10.18
CA VAL A 30 20.17 -7.93 -10.86
C VAL A 30 19.25 -8.66 -9.89
N SER A 31 19.76 -9.01 -8.70
CA SER A 31 18.98 -9.64 -7.63
C SER A 31 17.80 -8.76 -7.21
N PHE A 32 18.04 -7.46 -7.08
CA PHE A 32 17.03 -6.48 -6.69
C PHE A 32 15.91 -6.39 -7.73
N ILE A 33 16.24 -6.21 -9.01
CA ILE A 33 15.24 -6.13 -10.09
C ILE A 33 14.46 -7.45 -10.23
N LEU A 34 15.14 -8.59 -10.24
CA LEU A 34 14.48 -9.89 -10.38
C LEU A 34 13.52 -10.15 -9.22
N SER A 35 13.91 -9.79 -8.00
CA SER A 35 13.06 -9.94 -6.81
C SER A 35 11.86 -8.99 -6.86
N GLY A 36 12.06 -7.73 -7.24
CA GLY A 36 10.97 -6.77 -7.43
C GLY A 36 9.95 -7.24 -8.47
N LEU A 37 10.42 -7.76 -9.61
CA LEU A 37 9.55 -8.33 -10.64
C LEU A 37 8.84 -9.62 -10.20
N ALA A 38 9.48 -10.42 -9.34
CA ALA A 38 8.90 -11.63 -8.77
C ALA A 38 7.81 -11.33 -7.72
N ILE A 39 7.88 -10.20 -7.01
CA ILE A 39 6.86 -9.78 -6.04
C ILE A 39 5.52 -9.51 -6.72
N VAL A 40 5.50 -8.87 -7.90
CA VAL A 40 4.28 -8.50 -8.61
C VAL A 40 3.29 -9.67 -8.81
N PRO A 41 3.67 -10.82 -9.41
CA PRO A 41 2.75 -11.94 -9.57
C PRO A 41 2.39 -12.63 -8.25
N LEU A 42 3.29 -12.64 -7.25
CA LEU A 42 3.03 -13.21 -5.93
C LEU A 42 1.99 -12.38 -5.17
N ALA A 43 2.13 -11.06 -5.17
CA ALA A 43 1.17 -10.13 -4.60
C ALA A 43 -0.21 -10.29 -5.25
N ALA A 44 -0.26 -10.48 -6.58
CA ALA A 44 -1.51 -10.70 -7.29
C ALA A 44 -2.17 -12.04 -6.91
N TRP A 45 -1.39 -13.11 -6.77
CA TRP A 45 -1.89 -14.40 -6.31
C TRP A 45 -2.47 -14.34 -4.90
N ILE A 46 -1.79 -13.64 -3.99
CA ILE A 46 -2.22 -13.43 -2.62
C ILE A 46 -3.53 -12.62 -2.61
N ALA A 47 -3.59 -11.49 -3.31
CA ALA A 47 -4.77 -10.63 -3.39
C ALA A 47 -5.98 -11.39 -3.95
N ASN A 48 -5.83 -12.04 -5.11
CA ASN A 48 -6.92 -12.79 -5.74
C ASN A 48 -7.39 -13.97 -4.88
N SER A 49 -6.47 -14.65 -4.18
CA SER A 49 -6.83 -15.75 -3.28
C SER A 49 -7.57 -15.24 -2.04
N THR A 50 -7.16 -14.09 -1.51
CA THR A 50 -7.83 -13.42 -0.39
C THR A 50 -9.26 -13.05 -0.77
N GLU A 51 -9.46 -12.44 -1.94
CA GLU A 51 -10.78 -12.09 -2.47
C GLU A 51 -11.66 -13.33 -2.66
N ALA A 52 -11.13 -14.39 -3.28
CA ALA A 52 -11.87 -15.64 -3.47
C ALA A 52 -12.27 -16.32 -2.15
N ILE A 53 -11.46 -16.22 -1.09
CA ILE A 53 -11.81 -16.71 0.24
C ILE A 53 -12.88 -15.80 0.86
N ALA A 54 -12.72 -14.47 0.74
CA ALA A 54 -13.62 -13.46 1.28
C ALA A 54 -15.06 -13.61 0.74
N GLU A 55 -15.21 -13.92 -0.54
CA GLU A 55 -16.52 -14.19 -1.17
C GLU A 55 -17.26 -15.37 -0.51
N VAL A 56 -16.53 -16.40 -0.09
CA VAL A 56 -17.12 -17.63 0.47
C VAL A 56 -17.45 -17.49 1.96
N ILE A 57 -16.60 -16.82 2.74
CA ILE A 57 -16.79 -16.68 4.20
C ILE A 57 -17.77 -15.57 4.58
N GLY A 58 -18.31 -14.85 3.59
CA GLY A 58 -19.37 -13.85 3.72
C GLY A 58 -18.85 -12.45 4.05
N PRO A 59 -19.69 -11.40 3.90
CA PRO A 59 -19.22 -10.00 3.89
C PRO A 59 -18.48 -9.57 5.16
N ALA A 60 -18.90 -10.07 6.32
CA ALA A 60 -18.32 -9.67 7.61
C ALA A 60 -16.94 -10.30 7.89
N LEU A 61 -16.74 -11.58 7.54
CA LEU A 61 -15.43 -12.21 7.70
C LEU A 61 -14.53 -11.91 6.50
N GLY A 62 -15.11 -11.77 5.30
CA GLY A 62 -14.41 -11.39 4.09
C GLY A 62 -13.85 -9.98 4.15
N GLY A 63 -14.61 -9.01 4.67
CA GLY A 63 -14.08 -7.66 4.89
C GLY A 63 -12.92 -7.62 5.91
N LEU A 64 -12.97 -8.44 6.96
CA LEU A 64 -11.86 -8.58 7.93
C LEU A 64 -10.63 -9.24 7.29
N LEU A 65 -10.85 -10.26 6.45
CA LEU A 65 -9.79 -10.92 5.72
C LEU A 65 -9.12 -9.94 4.74
N ASN A 66 -9.90 -9.20 3.94
CA ASN A 66 -9.38 -8.17 3.03
C ASN A 66 -8.69 -7.04 3.77
N ALA A 67 -9.20 -6.63 4.94
CA ALA A 67 -8.56 -5.66 5.81
C ALA A 67 -7.15 -6.11 6.27
N THR A 68 -6.99 -7.40 6.58
CA THR A 68 -5.73 -7.94 7.10
C THR A 68 -4.76 -8.30 5.99
N PHE A 69 -5.25 -8.92 4.91
CA PHE A 69 -4.43 -9.46 3.83
C PHE A 69 -4.31 -8.53 2.62
N GLY A 70 -5.10 -7.45 2.55
CA GLY A 70 -5.06 -6.49 1.45
C GLY A 70 -3.71 -5.79 1.29
N ASN A 71 -3.00 -5.57 2.40
CA ASN A 71 -1.65 -4.99 2.45
C ASN A 71 -0.60 -5.98 2.99
N VAL A 72 -0.85 -7.28 2.87
CA VAL A 72 0.08 -8.29 3.42
C VAL A 72 1.42 -8.28 2.70
N THR A 73 1.44 -7.89 1.42
CA THR A 73 2.68 -7.81 0.63
C THR A 73 3.63 -6.78 1.23
N GLU A 74 3.12 -5.56 1.44
CA GLU A 74 3.80 -4.45 2.09
C GLU A 74 4.25 -4.84 3.50
N MET A 75 3.35 -5.46 4.28
CA MET A 75 3.65 -5.90 5.63
C MET A 75 4.77 -6.96 5.67
N ILE A 76 4.80 -7.91 4.74
CA ILE A 76 5.86 -8.94 4.67
C ILE A 76 7.20 -8.30 4.31
N ILE A 77 7.24 -7.47 3.28
CA ILE A 77 8.47 -6.77 2.87
C ILE A 77 9.00 -5.93 4.03
N ALA A 78 8.10 -5.20 4.72
CA ALA A 78 8.44 -4.39 5.88
C ALA A 78 8.95 -5.23 7.07
N ILE A 79 8.32 -6.36 7.39
CA ILE A 79 8.78 -7.25 8.48
C ILE A 79 10.15 -7.85 8.14
N VAL A 80 10.38 -8.24 6.89
CA VAL A 80 11.68 -8.78 6.46
C VAL A 80 12.76 -7.70 6.58
N ALA A 81 12.51 -6.49 6.08
CA ALA A 81 13.42 -5.35 6.23
C ALA A 81 13.67 -4.99 7.70
N LEU A 82 12.62 -4.99 8.52
CA LEU A 82 12.74 -4.74 9.95
C LEU A 82 13.64 -5.80 10.60
N ARG A 83 13.45 -7.09 10.31
CA ARG A 83 14.33 -8.15 10.87
C ARG A 83 15.81 -7.97 10.53
N GLN A 84 16.13 -7.25 9.44
CA GLN A 84 17.49 -6.90 9.04
C GLN A 84 17.98 -5.55 9.62
N GLY A 85 17.20 -4.91 10.49
CA GLY A 85 17.54 -3.64 11.14
C GLY A 85 17.29 -2.41 10.27
N LEU A 86 16.53 -2.54 9.18
CA LEU A 86 16.29 -1.48 8.21
C LEU A 86 15.02 -0.68 8.50
N ALA A 87 14.85 -0.23 9.75
CA ALA A 87 13.65 0.50 10.18
C ALA A 87 13.40 1.79 9.36
N GLU A 88 14.44 2.52 8.96
CA GLU A 88 14.29 3.70 8.08
C GLU A 88 13.77 3.34 6.69
N VAL A 89 14.23 2.22 6.12
CA VAL A 89 13.70 1.71 4.84
C VAL A 89 12.24 1.30 4.99
N VAL A 90 11.87 0.69 6.12
CA VAL A 90 10.47 0.35 6.42
C VAL A 90 9.61 1.60 6.44
N LYS A 91 9.99 2.64 7.19
CA LYS A 91 9.28 3.93 7.24
C LYS A 91 9.16 4.56 5.85
N ALA A 92 10.26 4.62 5.11
CA ALA A 92 10.28 5.11 3.74
C ALA A 92 9.35 4.32 2.80
N SER A 93 9.30 2.99 2.94
CA SER A 93 8.41 2.15 2.12
C SER A 93 6.92 2.36 2.45
N LEU A 94 6.58 2.61 3.71
CA LEU A 94 5.20 2.90 4.12
C LEU A 94 4.75 4.28 3.62
N SER A 95 5.58 5.31 3.79
CA SER A 95 5.31 6.65 3.29
C SER A 95 5.22 6.65 1.76
N GLY A 96 6.14 5.95 1.12
CA GLY A 96 6.17 5.70 -0.31
C GLY A 96 4.92 5.02 -0.85
N ALA A 97 4.45 3.94 -0.23
CA ALA A 97 3.24 3.23 -0.64
C ALA A 97 1.97 4.12 -0.55
N ILE A 98 1.88 4.97 0.48
CA ILE A 98 0.81 5.97 0.57
C ILE A 98 0.89 6.95 -0.60
N ILE A 99 2.07 7.52 -0.87
CA ILE A 99 2.30 8.46 -1.97
C ILE A 99 1.98 7.80 -3.33
N ALA A 100 2.45 6.56 -3.54
CA ALA A 100 2.22 5.80 -4.75
C ALA A 100 0.72 5.55 -4.97
N ASN A 101 -0.01 5.08 -3.97
CA ASN A 101 -1.43 4.76 -4.10
C ASN A 101 -2.27 6.02 -4.37
N LEU A 102 -2.04 7.08 -3.60
CA LEU A 102 -2.82 8.33 -3.72
C LEU A 102 -2.50 9.11 -4.98
N LEU A 103 -1.24 9.17 -5.41
CA LEU A 103 -0.84 10.00 -6.54
C LEU A 103 -0.66 9.22 -7.84
N LEU A 104 0.12 8.15 -7.82
CA LEU A 104 0.44 7.39 -9.02
C LEU A 104 -0.71 6.44 -9.40
N GLY A 105 -1.15 5.58 -8.48
CA GLY A 105 -2.19 4.58 -8.71
C GLY A 105 -3.54 5.21 -9.06
N LEU A 106 -4.00 6.14 -8.23
CA LEU A 106 -5.24 6.88 -8.49
C LEU A 106 -5.10 7.82 -9.70
N GLY A 107 -3.97 8.53 -9.83
CA GLY A 107 -3.72 9.43 -10.97
C GLY A 107 -3.77 8.70 -12.31
N LEU A 108 -3.08 7.55 -12.43
CA LEU A 108 -3.12 6.69 -13.62
C LEU A 108 -4.54 6.20 -13.90
N ALA A 109 -5.29 5.78 -12.89
CA ALA A 109 -6.67 5.33 -13.05
C ALA A 109 -7.57 6.46 -13.60
N ILE A 110 -7.47 7.67 -13.04
CA ILE A 110 -8.24 8.83 -13.49
C ILE A 110 -7.86 9.24 -14.92
N VAL A 111 -6.57 9.29 -15.26
CA VAL A 111 -6.14 9.61 -16.63
C VAL A 111 -6.66 8.58 -17.62
N VAL A 112 -6.44 7.29 -17.35
CA VAL A 112 -6.81 6.20 -18.26
C VAL A 112 -8.33 6.09 -18.40
N GLY A 113 -9.09 6.22 -17.32
CA GLY A 113 -10.55 6.30 -17.36
C GLY A 113 -11.05 7.55 -18.10
N GLY A 114 -10.38 8.68 -17.87
CA GLY A 114 -10.66 9.97 -18.48
C GLY A 114 -10.44 10.07 -20.00
N ILE A 115 -9.60 9.19 -20.56
CA ILE A 115 -9.46 9.04 -22.04
C ILE A 115 -10.77 8.56 -22.66
N ARG A 116 -11.54 7.72 -21.93
CA ARG A 116 -12.78 7.12 -22.42
C ARG A 116 -14.02 7.87 -21.95
N PHE A 117 -14.00 8.40 -20.72
CA PHE A 117 -15.13 9.06 -20.07
C PHE A 117 -14.77 10.50 -19.72
N PRO A 118 -15.51 11.52 -20.23
CA PRO A 118 -15.19 12.92 -19.92
C PRO A 118 -15.20 13.25 -18.42
N GLU A 119 -16.15 12.67 -17.68
CA GLU A 119 -16.25 12.73 -16.22
C GLU A 119 -16.65 11.35 -15.69
N GLN A 120 -16.14 11.00 -14.51
CA GLN A 120 -16.53 9.80 -13.76
C GLN A 120 -16.92 10.15 -12.34
N GLN A 121 -17.96 9.49 -11.81
CA GLN A 121 -18.54 9.83 -10.51
C GLN A 121 -18.29 8.73 -9.47
N PHE A 122 -18.30 9.13 -8.21
CA PHE A 122 -18.23 8.26 -7.03
C PHE A 122 -18.94 8.90 -5.84
N SER A 123 -19.16 8.13 -4.78
CA SER A 123 -19.88 8.59 -3.59
C SER A 123 -19.09 9.67 -2.82
N ALA A 124 -19.50 10.93 -2.98
CA ALA A 124 -18.93 12.05 -2.23
C ALA A 124 -19.03 11.88 -0.69
N PRO A 125 -20.11 11.31 -0.11
CA PRO A 125 -20.16 11.02 1.33
C PRO A 125 -19.03 10.08 1.80
N VAL A 126 -18.78 8.97 1.08
CA VAL A 126 -17.71 8.02 1.43
C VAL A 126 -16.34 8.67 1.28
N ALA A 127 -16.14 9.40 0.19
CA ALA A 127 -14.90 10.11 -0.07
C ALA A 127 -14.57 11.12 1.03
N ARG A 128 -15.56 11.89 1.53
CA ARG A 128 -15.36 12.84 2.63
C ARG A 128 -14.99 12.18 3.95
N ILE A 129 -15.60 11.03 4.28
CA ILE A 129 -15.25 10.26 5.48
C ILE A 129 -13.81 9.76 5.38
N ASN A 130 -13.45 9.18 4.23
CA ASN A 130 -12.10 8.68 4.01
C ASN A 130 -11.05 9.81 3.98
N ALA A 131 -11.38 10.96 3.38
CA ALA A 131 -10.52 12.15 3.38
C ALA A 131 -10.28 12.68 4.80
N SER A 132 -11.33 12.71 5.63
CA SER A 132 -11.24 13.11 7.03
C SER A 132 -10.38 12.13 7.83
N ALA A 133 -10.53 10.83 7.56
CA ALA A 133 -9.72 9.80 8.18
C ALA A 133 -8.24 9.88 7.76
N LEU A 134 -7.94 10.14 6.48
CA LEU A 134 -6.57 10.37 5.99
C LEU A 134 -5.96 11.59 6.68
N THR A 135 -6.72 12.68 6.82
CA THR A 135 -6.26 13.90 7.50
C THR A 135 -5.90 13.61 8.96
N LEU A 136 -6.78 12.92 9.71
CA LEU A 136 -6.50 12.51 11.08
C LEU A 136 -5.25 11.62 11.16
N SER A 137 -5.15 10.66 10.24
CA SER A 137 -4.03 9.70 10.16
C SER A 137 -2.69 10.42 9.99
N VAL A 138 -2.64 11.40 9.08
CA VAL A 138 -1.44 12.20 8.84
C VAL A 138 -1.09 13.08 10.05
N ILE A 139 -2.07 13.68 10.73
CA ILE A 139 -1.82 14.43 11.97
C ILE A 139 -1.13 13.56 13.02
N VAL A 140 -1.60 12.33 13.20
CA VAL A 140 -0.99 11.38 14.15
C VAL A 140 0.44 11.03 13.72
N LEU A 141 0.67 10.72 12.45
CA LEU A 141 2.01 10.42 11.93
C LEU A 141 2.99 11.60 12.03
N MET A 142 2.51 12.84 11.87
CA MET A 142 3.36 14.02 11.96
C MET A 142 3.75 14.41 13.38
N THR A 143 2.91 14.08 14.36
CA THR A 143 3.04 14.59 15.73
C THR A 143 4.39 14.22 16.40
N PRO A 144 4.91 12.97 16.32
CA PRO A 144 6.20 12.61 16.91
C PRO A 144 7.36 13.44 16.34
N THR A 145 7.39 13.62 15.02
CA THR A 145 8.42 14.41 14.32
C THR A 145 8.27 15.91 14.62
N ALA A 146 7.04 16.41 14.71
CA ALA A 146 6.77 17.80 15.08
C ALA A 146 7.21 18.12 16.52
N ILE A 147 7.00 17.21 17.47
CA ILE A 147 7.48 17.34 18.85
C ILE A 147 9.00 17.43 18.87
N GLN A 148 9.70 16.56 18.14
CA GLN A 148 11.17 16.59 18.05
C GLN A 148 11.69 17.89 17.46
N ALA A 149 11.03 18.40 16.42
CA ALA A 149 11.43 19.66 15.78
C ALA A 149 11.17 20.88 16.67
N ALA A 150 10.02 20.93 17.36
CA ALA A 150 9.60 22.07 18.16
C ALA A 150 10.19 22.07 19.58
N ALA A 151 10.47 20.89 20.14
CA ALA A 151 11.02 20.72 21.48
C ALA A 151 12.17 19.69 21.47
N PRO A 152 13.35 20.04 20.92
CA PRO A 152 14.50 19.13 20.83
C PRO A 152 15.04 18.63 22.17
N SER A 153 14.66 19.28 23.28
CA SER A 153 15.01 18.90 24.65
C SER A 153 14.18 17.73 25.20
N VAL A 154 13.10 17.32 24.51
CA VAL A 154 12.30 16.18 24.91
C VAL A 154 13.11 14.89 24.72
N PRO A 155 13.25 14.06 25.76
CA PRO A 155 13.94 12.78 25.64
C PRO A 155 13.33 11.85 24.58
N LEU A 156 14.16 11.19 23.78
CA LEU A 156 13.73 10.28 22.71
C LEU A 156 12.78 9.16 23.19
N HIS A 157 13.01 8.61 24.38
CA HIS A 157 12.15 7.56 24.93
C HIS A 157 10.69 8.01 25.15
N LEU A 158 10.44 9.31 25.40
CA LEU A 158 9.07 9.83 25.50
C LEU A 158 8.39 9.91 24.12
N ILE A 159 9.16 10.16 23.06
CA ILE A 159 8.68 10.16 21.68
C ILE A 159 8.36 8.72 21.23
N ASP A 160 9.16 7.74 21.65
CA ASP A 160 8.88 6.33 21.41
C ASP A 160 7.60 5.89 22.14
N HIS A 161 7.44 6.26 23.42
CA HIS A 161 6.20 6.02 24.17
C HIS A 161 4.98 6.66 23.50
N PHE A 162 5.13 7.88 22.98
CA PHE A 162 4.08 8.53 22.21
C PHE A 162 3.75 7.75 20.93
N SER A 163 4.75 7.21 20.25
CA SER A 163 4.57 6.37 19.05
C SER A 163 3.82 5.07 19.38
N TYR A 164 4.13 4.41 20.50
CA TYR A 164 3.41 3.21 20.95
C TYR A 164 1.95 3.52 21.31
N ALA A 165 1.71 4.61 22.05
CA ALA A 165 0.36 5.04 22.40
C ALA A 165 -0.46 5.40 21.15
N SER A 166 0.17 6.12 20.20
CA SER A 166 -0.42 6.47 18.92
C SER A 166 -0.73 5.24 18.06
N ALA A 167 0.16 4.24 18.02
CA ALA A 167 -0.09 2.98 17.32
C ALA A 167 -1.33 2.26 17.86
N ILE A 168 -1.49 2.16 19.18
CA ILE A 168 -2.67 1.56 19.80
C ILE A 168 -3.94 2.35 19.45
N LEU A 169 -3.87 3.69 19.50
CA LEU A 169 -5.00 4.55 19.17
C LEU A 169 -5.43 4.40 17.70
N LEU A 170 -4.46 4.32 16.78
CA LEU A 170 -4.71 4.09 15.35
C LEU A 170 -5.37 2.73 15.10
N LEU A 171 -4.93 1.67 15.78
CA LEU A 171 -5.55 0.34 15.68
C LEU A 171 -6.99 0.32 16.23
N ILE A 172 -7.25 1.02 17.33
CA ILE A 172 -8.61 1.19 17.86
C ILE A 172 -9.47 1.93 16.83
N PHE A 173 -8.96 3.03 16.27
CA PHE A 173 -9.67 3.78 15.25
C PHE A 173 -9.92 2.95 13.98
N TYR A 174 -8.97 2.13 13.57
CA TYR A 174 -9.14 1.18 12.47
C TYR A 174 -10.26 0.18 12.76
N GLY A 175 -10.28 -0.43 13.95
CA GLY A 175 -11.35 -1.34 14.37
C GLY A 175 -12.74 -0.68 14.37
N LEU A 176 -12.82 0.58 14.81
CA LEU A 176 -14.05 1.38 14.73
C LEU A 176 -14.45 1.68 13.27
N MET A 177 -13.47 1.97 12.40
CA MET A 177 -13.72 2.18 10.97
C MET A 177 -14.24 0.90 10.30
N LEU A 178 -13.70 -0.27 10.63
CA LEU A 178 -14.22 -1.55 10.15
C LEU A 178 -15.64 -1.82 10.67
N LEU A 179 -15.91 -1.54 11.95
CA LEU A 179 -17.27 -1.64 12.49
C LEU A 179 -18.24 -0.68 11.77
N PHE A 180 -17.76 0.51 11.43
CA PHE A 180 -18.53 1.50 10.68
C PHE A 180 -18.87 1.00 9.27
N SER A 181 -17.87 0.59 8.50
CA SER A 181 -18.05 0.17 7.11
C SER A 181 -18.79 -1.16 6.97
N MET A 182 -18.57 -2.11 7.87
CA MET A 182 -19.07 -3.48 7.73
C MET A 182 -20.43 -3.71 8.42
N LYS A 183 -20.78 -2.88 9.41
CA LYS A 183 -21.99 -3.08 10.22
C LYS A 183 -22.90 -1.86 10.26
N THR A 184 -22.45 -0.72 10.79
CA THR A 184 -23.37 0.40 11.09
C THR A 184 -23.76 1.20 9.85
N HIS A 185 -22.84 1.38 8.91
CA HIS A 185 -23.02 2.19 7.70
C HIS A 185 -22.71 1.41 6.43
N ARG A 186 -22.95 0.10 6.45
CA ARG A 186 -22.73 -0.79 5.29
C ARG A 186 -23.37 -0.26 4.00
N HIS A 187 -24.54 0.39 4.09
CA HIS A 187 -25.23 0.98 2.94
C HIS A 187 -24.42 2.07 2.20
N LEU A 188 -23.46 2.73 2.85
CA LEU A 188 -22.58 3.71 2.20
C LEU A 188 -21.45 3.04 1.41
N TYR A 189 -21.05 1.83 1.81
CA TYR A 189 -19.90 1.11 1.24
C TYR A 189 -20.30 -0.04 0.29
N LEU A 190 -21.60 -0.33 0.20
CA LEU A 190 -22.13 -1.18 -0.84
C LEU A 190 -22.09 -0.38 -2.15
N MET A 191 -21.16 -0.72 -3.04
CA MET A 191 -21.24 -0.27 -4.42
C MET A 191 -22.57 -0.82 -4.97
N ASP A 192 -23.39 0.02 -5.61
CA ASP A 192 -24.64 -0.43 -6.22
C ASP A 192 -24.33 -1.60 -7.18
N GLU A 193 -24.66 -2.84 -6.75
CA GLU A 193 -24.64 -4.05 -7.58
C GLU A 193 -25.79 -4.03 -8.59
N THR A 194 -26.05 -2.88 -9.22
CA THR A 194 -26.95 -2.82 -10.36
C THR A 194 -26.13 -3.12 -11.62
N ILE A 195 -26.43 -4.28 -12.21
CA ILE A 195 -25.88 -4.88 -13.44
C ILE A 195 -24.68 -5.82 -13.22
N ALA A 196 -24.96 -6.97 -12.60
CA ALA A 196 -24.79 -8.27 -13.24
C ALA A 196 -25.59 -9.30 -12.42
N GLY A 197 -26.43 -10.10 -13.05
CA GLY A 197 -26.95 -11.30 -12.42
C GLY A 197 -25.76 -12.18 -12.04
N GLN A 198 -25.32 -12.12 -10.79
CA GLN A 198 -24.47 -13.15 -10.22
C GLN A 198 -25.34 -14.40 -10.12
N GLU A 199 -25.21 -15.29 -11.10
CA GLU A 199 -25.43 -16.70 -10.85
C GLU A 199 -24.66 -17.07 -9.56
N PRO A 200 -25.20 -17.95 -8.70
CA PRO A 200 -24.51 -18.39 -7.50
C PRO A 200 -23.08 -18.77 -7.88
N SER A 201 -22.10 -18.06 -7.33
CA SER A 201 -20.70 -18.35 -7.57
C SER A 201 -20.50 -19.85 -7.32
N PRO A 202 -19.89 -20.59 -8.27
CA PRO A 202 -19.70 -22.02 -8.10
C PRO A 202 -19.01 -22.23 -6.76
N THR A 203 -19.45 -23.20 -5.96
CA THR A 203 -18.88 -23.47 -4.63
C THR A 203 -17.37 -23.57 -4.75
N VAL A 204 -16.67 -22.47 -4.47
CA VAL A 204 -15.23 -22.38 -4.67
C VAL A 204 -14.62 -23.34 -3.66
N ASN A 205 -13.89 -24.33 -4.15
CA ASN A 205 -13.16 -25.23 -3.28
C ASN A 205 -12.08 -24.42 -2.56
N LEU A 206 -12.36 -24.03 -1.30
CA LEU A 206 -11.48 -23.21 -0.45
C LEU A 206 -10.05 -23.76 -0.34
N LYS A 207 -9.84 -25.05 -0.61
CA LYS A 207 -8.51 -25.67 -0.58
C LYS A 207 -7.54 -25.03 -1.57
N VAL A 208 -8.01 -24.64 -2.77
CA VAL A 208 -7.12 -24.09 -3.80
C VAL A 208 -6.71 -22.65 -3.48
N PRO A 209 -7.63 -21.70 -3.23
CA PRO A 209 -7.24 -20.34 -2.80
C PRO A 209 -6.40 -20.35 -1.52
N LEU A 210 -6.71 -21.20 -0.54
CA LEU A 210 -5.93 -21.29 0.68
C LEU A 210 -4.50 -21.83 0.43
N ALA A 211 -4.35 -22.82 -0.44
CA ALA A 211 -3.03 -23.33 -0.82
C ALA A 211 -2.21 -22.27 -1.58
N ILE A 212 -2.83 -21.54 -2.52
CA ILE A 212 -2.17 -20.46 -3.25
C ILE A 212 -1.77 -19.33 -2.30
N LEU A 213 -2.65 -18.93 -1.38
CA LEU A 213 -2.37 -17.92 -0.36
C LEU A 213 -1.17 -18.32 0.50
N LEU A 214 -1.14 -19.56 1.00
CA LEU A 214 -0.06 -20.08 1.83
C LEU A 214 1.27 -20.15 1.06
N VAL A 215 1.28 -20.78 -0.11
CA VAL A 215 2.50 -20.95 -0.93
C VAL A 215 3.00 -19.60 -1.42
N GLY A 216 2.11 -18.72 -1.89
CA GLY A 216 2.45 -17.37 -2.33
C GLY A 216 3.07 -16.54 -1.21
N THR A 217 2.51 -16.62 0.00
CA THR A 217 3.05 -15.95 1.19
C THR A 217 4.46 -16.45 1.53
N ILE A 218 4.67 -17.77 1.54
CA ILE A 218 5.99 -18.36 1.83
C ILE A 218 7.03 -17.93 0.77
N LEU A 219 6.68 -18.03 -0.51
CA LEU A 219 7.56 -17.59 -1.59
C LEU A 219 7.88 -16.10 -1.50
N LEU A 220 6.87 -15.28 -1.17
CA LEU A 220 7.04 -13.85 -1.00
C LEU A 220 8.02 -13.53 0.12
N VAL A 221 8.01 -14.27 1.24
CA VAL A 221 9.02 -14.09 2.31
C VAL A 221 10.43 -14.31 1.78
N PHE A 222 10.69 -15.40 1.05
CA PHE A 222 12.02 -15.69 0.50
C PHE A 222 12.46 -14.68 -0.57
N VAL A 223 11.55 -14.28 -1.45
CA VAL A 223 11.83 -13.24 -2.47
C VAL A 223 12.07 -11.88 -1.81
N SER A 224 11.31 -11.55 -0.76
CA SER A 224 11.50 -10.29 -0.01
C SER A 224 12.86 -10.27 0.70
N ASP A 225 13.32 -11.41 1.22
CA ASP A 225 14.65 -11.55 1.84
C ASP A 225 15.76 -11.19 0.84
N ILE A 226 15.67 -11.71 -0.38
CA ILE A 226 16.61 -11.37 -1.46
C ILE A 226 16.51 -9.90 -1.87
N LEU A 227 15.29 -9.35 -1.97
CA LEU A 227 15.07 -7.94 -2.32
C LEU A 227 15.77 -7.03 -1.31
N VAL A 228 15.55 -7.27 -0.02
CA VAL A 228 16.09 -6.44 1.06
C VAL A 228 17.60 -6.64 1.20
N ASP A 229 18.11 -7.88 1.11
CA ASP A 229 19.55 -8.15 1.14
C ASP A 229 20.29 -7.40 0.02
N SER A 230 19.75 -7.45 -1.20
CA SER A 230 20.37 -6.81 -2.37
C SER A 230 20.19 -5.29 -2.40
N LEU A 231 19.29 -4.73 -1.58
CA LEU A 231 18.97 -3.31 -1.56
C LEU A 231 20.19 -2.45 -1.21
N GLN A 232 20.87 -2.76 -0.11
CA GLN A 232 21.97 -1.93 0.40
C GLN A 232 23.12 -1.84 -0.61
N ASP A 233 23.47 -2.99 -1.19
CA ASP A 233 24.53 -3.06 -2.20
C ASP A 233 24.11 -2.37 -3.51
N SER A 234 22.85 -2.53 -3.95
CA SER A 234 22.32 -1.88 -5.17
C SER A 234 22.30 -0.36 -5.06
N ILE A 235 21.95 0.17 -3.88
CA ILE A 235 21.97 1.60 -3.56
C ILE A 235 23.39 2.15 -3.75
N SER A 236 24.41 1.42 -3.28
CA SER A 236 25.81 1.83 -3.38
C SER A 236 26.36 1.83 -4.81
N GLU A 237 25.92 0.91 -5.67
CA GLU A 237 26.36 0.81 -7.07
C GLU A 237 25.86 1.97 -7.93
N ILE A 238 24.64 2.47 -7.66
CA ILE A 238 23.96 3.47 -8.50
C ILE A 238 24.04 4.88 -7.87
N GLY A 239 24.45 4.96 -6.61
CA GLY A 239 24.48 6.22 -5.86
C GLY A 239 23.09 6.76 -5.52
N LEU A 240 22.09 5.88 -5.41
CA LEU A 240 20.75 6.26 -4.91
C LEU A 240 20.79 6.39 -3.39
N THR A 241 19.82 7.11 -2.81
CA THR A 241 19.66 7.19 -1.35
C THR A 241 18.72 6.07 -0.86
N GLN A 242 18.89 5.65 0.40
CA GLN A 242 17.94 4.74 1.07
C GLN A 242 16.53 5.33 1.09
N LEU A 243 16.44 6.65 1.31
CA LEU A 243 15.20 7.41 1.29
C LEU A 243 14.49 7.32 -0.07
N PHE A 244 15.17 7.65 -1.17
CA PHE A 244 14.58 7.59 -2.51
C PHE A 244 14.15 6.16 -2.87
N THR A 245 14.99 5.17 -2.55
CA THR A 245 14.71 3.78 -2.88
C THR A 245 13.53 3.24 -2.08
N GLY A 246 13.47 3.56 -0.79
CA GLY A 246 12.34 3.21 0.07
C GLY A 246 11.04 3.88 -0.36
N VAL A 247 11.05 5.18 -0.67
CA VAL A 247 9.83 5.94 -0.99
C VAL A 247 9.33 5.68 -2.41
N PHE A 248 10.21 5.49 -3.40
CA PHE A 248 9.81 5.43 -4.81
C PHE A 248 10.05 4.08 -5.48
N LEU A 249 11.06 3.30 -5.11
CA LEU A 249 11.36 2.04 -5.81
C LEU A 249 10.64 0.84 -5.21
N ILE A 250 10.69 0.66 -3.89
CA ILE A 250 10.01 -0.47 -3.23
C ILE A 250 8.49 -0.47 -3.50
N PRO A 251 7.76 0.66 -3.32
CA PRO A 251 6.31 0.67 -3.47
C PRO A 251 5.83 0.44 -4.89
N VAL A 252 6.65 0.75 -5.90
CA VAL A 252 6.31 0.43 -7.28
C VAL A 252 6.18 -1.09 -7.45
N PHE A 253 7.02 -1.90 -6.82
CA PHE A 253 6.90 -3.35 -6.93
C PHE A 253 5.75 -3.92 -6.10
N SER A 254 5.53 -3.41 -4.88
CA SER A 254 4.49 -3.93 -3.99
C SER A 254 3.08 -3.51 -4.41
N SER A 255 2.89 -2.27 -4.86
CA SER A 255 1.57 -1.69 -5.12
C SER A 255 1.11 -1.76 -6.59
N VAL A 256 1.91 -2.33 -7.51
CA VAL A 256 1.52 -2.47 -8.93
C VAL A 256 0.19 -3.21 -9.10
N VAL A 257 -0.10 -4.21 -8.25
CA VAL A 257 -1.37 -4.95 -8.31
C VAL A 257 -2.56 -4.02 -8.04
N GLU A 258 -2.42 -3.12 -7.07
CA GLU A 258 -3.43 -2.12 -6.74
C GLU A 258 -3.59 -1.12 -7.89
N PHE A 259 -2.48 -0.67 -8.50
CA PHE A 259 -2.54 0.23 -9.66
C PHE A 259 -3.32 -0.39 -10.82
N ILE A 260 -3.05 -1.67 -11.12
CA ILE A 260 -3.77 -2.40 -12.17
C ILE A 260 -5.26 -2.49 -11.83
N THR A 261 -5.61 -2.76 -10.58
CA THR A 261 -7.00 -2.84 -10.11
C THR A 261 -7.71 -1.49 -10.20
N CYS A 262 -7.07 -0.40 -9.78
CA CYS A 262 -7.59 0.96 -9.93
C CYS A 262 -7.87 1.31 -11.40
N ILE A 263 -6.90 1.05 -12.29
CA ILE A 263 -7.04 1.30 -13.74
C ILE A 263 -8.21 0.50 -14.32
N LYS A 264 -8.36 -0.77 -13.91
CA LYS A 264 -9.48 -1.62 -14.36
C LYS A 264 -10.83 -1.08 -13.92
N PHE A 265 -10.94 -0.63 -12.68
CA PHE A 265 -12.18 -0.02 -12.19
C PHE A 265 -12.51 1.25 -12.98
N ALA A 266 -11.54 2.13 -13.19
CA ALA A 266 -11.72 3.35 -13.97
C ALA A 266 -12.13 3.09 -15.43
N LEU A 267 -11.49 2.13 -16.12
CA LEU A 267 -11.80 1.73 -17.50
C LEU A 267 -13.22 1.17 -17.68
N ASN A 268 -13.79 0.61 -16.63
CA ASN A 268 -15.14 0.05 -16.58
C ASN A 268 -16.18 1.04 -16.07
N ASN A 269 -15.84 2.33 -16.02
CA ASN A 269 -16.68 3.38 -15.46
C ASN A 269 -17.07 3.21 -13.99
N ARG A 270 -16.22 2.52 -13.20
CA ARG A 270 -16.42 2.28 -11.77
C ARG A 270 -15.40 3.06 -10.95
N MET A 271 -15.37 4.38 -11.10
CA MET A 271 -14.37 5.22 -10.42
C MET A 271 -14.42 5.08 -8.89
N GLU A 272 -15.61 4.85 -8.33
CA GLU A 272 -15.76 4.54 -6.91
C GLU A 272 -14.89 3.36 -6.44
N GLY A 273 -14.73 2.33 -7.29
CA GLY A 273 -13.85 1.20 -6.98
C GLY A 273 -12.37 1.57 -7.01
N ALA A 274 -11.96 2.41 -7.97
CA ALA A 274 -10.58 2.90 -8.05
C ALA A 274 -10.21 3.77 -6.85
N VAL A 275 -11.10 4.70 -6.47
CA VAL A 275 -10.95 5.55 -5.27
C VAL A 275 -10.92 4.70 -4.00
N ALA A 276 -11.82 3.71 -3.89
CA ALA A 276 -11.88 2.83 -2.73
C ALA A 276 -10.62 1.98 -2.56
N VAL A 277 -10.04 1.46 -3.65
CA VAL A 277 -8.77 0.71 -3.61
C VAL A 277 -7.62 1.64 -3.19
N ALA A 278 -7.44 2.77 -3.89
CA ALA A 278 -6.33 3.67 -3.61
C ALA A 278 -6.37 4.27 -2.20
N ILE A 279 -7.48 4.92 -1.83
CA ILE A 279 -7.62 5.57 -0.52
C ILE A 279 -7.76 4.53 0.60
N GLY A 280 -8.49 3.44 0.35
CA GLY A 280 -8.67 2.37 1.32
C GLY A 280 -7.34 1.70 1.68
N SER A 281 -6.50 1.41 0.68
CA SER A 281 -5.16 0.86 0.92
C SER A 281 -4.28 1.83 1.71
N SER A 282 -4.24 3.13 1.33
CA SER A 282 -3.50 4.13 2.11
C SER A 282 -3.98 4.25 3.56
N LEU A 283 -5.30 4.19 3.81
CA LEU A 283 -5.84 4.16 5.17
C LEU A 283 -5.41 2.89 5.93
N GLN A 284 -5.41 1.72 5.29
CA GLN A 284 -4.93 0.48 5.90
C GLN A 284 -3.44 0.56 6.25
N ILE A 285 -2.62 1.12 5.37
CA ILE A 285 -1.19 1.30 5.63
C ILE A 285 -0.97 2.15 6.90
N ILE A 286 -1.68 3.28 7.03
CA ILE A 286 -1.49 4.18 8.17
C ILE A 286 -2.16 3.66 9.45
N LEU A 287 -3.39 3.16 9.35
CA LEU A 287 -4.21 2.83 10.52
C LEU A 287 -3.96 1.40 11.04
N PHE A 288 -3.37 0.53 10.22
CA PHE A 288 -3.14 -0.87 10.56
C PHE A 288 -1.68 -1.28 10.39
N VAL A 289 -1.13 -1.21 9.17
CA VAL A 289 0.21 -1.75 8.88
C VAL A 289 1.31 -1.05 9.68
N ALA A 290 1.36 0.30 9.65
CA ALA A 290 2.36 1.06 10.38
C ALA A 290 2.28 0.82 11.91
N PRO A 291 1.10 0.90 12.57
CA PRO A 291 0.96 0.52 13.97
C PRO A 291 1.38 -0.91 14.31
N VAL A 292 1.02 -1.89 13.47
CA VAL A 292 1.44 -3.28 13.65
C VAL A 292 2.96 -3.38 13.59
N LEU A 293 3.61 -2.72 12.63
CA LEU A 293 5.06 -2.74 12.49
C LEU A 293 5.77 -2.08 13.69
N VAL A 294 5.21 -1.01 14.26
CA VAL A 294 5.71 -0.40 15.50
C VAL A 294 5.65 -1.39 16.67
N LEU A 295 4.54 -2.12 16.82
CA LEU A 295 4.40 -3.15 17.86
C LEU A 295 5.32 -4.36 17.61
N VAL A 296 5.49 -4.77 16.36
CA VAL A 296 6.43 -5.83 15.97
C VAL A 296 7.87 -5.40 16.25
N GLY A 297 8.25 -4.16 15.92
CA GLY A 297 9.57 -3.61 16.22
C GLY A 297 9.85 -3.59 17.72
N TRP A 298 8.86 -3.19 18.53
CA TRP A 298 8.96 -3.27 19.98
C TRP A 298 9.19 -4.70 20.49
N PHE A 299 8.47 -5.69 19.94
CA PHE A 299 8.65 -7.10 20.30
C PHE A 299 9.99 -7.69 19.83
N LEU A 300 10.51 -7.24 18.68
CA LEU A 300 11.80 -7.65 18.14
C LEU A 300 13.00 -6.92 18.78
N GLY A 301 12.75 -5.99 19.69
CA GLY A 301 13.82 -5.20 20.34
C GLY A 301 14.45 -4.16 19.43
N GLN A 302 13.72 -3.65 18.44
CA GLN A 302 14.14 -2.60 17.51
C GLN A 302 13.30 -1.33 17.71
N PRO A 303 13.64 -0.50 18.71
CA PRO A 303 12.89 0.72 19.04
C PRO A 303 12.93 1.78 17.93
N GLU A 304 13.84 1.65 16.95
CA GLU A 304 13.95 2.54 15.79
C GLU A 304 12.69 2.50 14.90
N MET A 305 11.92 1.40 14.97
CA MET A 305 10.61 1.31 14.34
C MET A 305 9.55 1.99 15.21
N ASN A 306 9.49 3.31 15.07
CA ASN A 306 8.51 4.18 15.70
C ASN A 306 7.74 4.99 14.64
N LEU A 307 6.86 5.89 15.05
CA LEU A 307 6.11 6.77 14.14
C LEU A 307 6.85 8.09 13.85
N SER A 308 8.14 8.17 14.17
CA SER A 308 8.98 9.31 13.81
C SER A 308 9.57 9.11 12.42
N PHE A 309 8.82 9.54 11.41
CA PHE A 309 9.26 9.56 10.03
C PHE A 309 10.17 10.77 9.76
N ASN A 310 10.96 10.68 8.68
CA ASN A 310 11.71 11.81 8.17
C ASN A 310 10.77 12.98 7.84
N LEU A 311 11.17 14.21 8.17
CA LEU A 311 10.36 15.40 7.91
C LEU A 311 9.99 15.53 6.43
N PHE A 312 10.90 15.19 5.52
CA PHE A 312 10.67 15.28 4.08
C PHE A 312 9.63 14.26 3.60
N GLU A 313 9.67 13.03 4.13
CA GLU A 313 8.64 12.00 3.90
C GLU A 313 7.26 12.47 4.35
N LEU A 314 7.17 13.02 5.57
CA LEU A 314 5.90 13.50 6.11
C LEU A 314 5.32 14.64 5.29
N LEU A 315 6.15 15.60 4.86
CA LEU A 315 5.69 16.69 4.00
C LEU A 315 5.15 16.17 2.66
N ALA A 316 5.79 15.14 2.10
CA ALA A 316 5.33 14.50 0.87
C ALA A 316 4.00 13.76 1.06
N VAL A 317 3.83 13.02 2.17
CA VAL A 317 2.56 12.36 2.52
C VAL A 317 1.46 13.39 2.76
N VAL A 318 1.74 14.49 3.47
CA VAL A 318 0.80 15.60 3.68
C VAL A 318 0.37 16.20 2.35
N ALA A 319 1.31 16.49 1.46
CA ALA A 319 1.01 17.02 0.14
C ALA A 319 0.14 16.05 -0.67
N ALA A 320 0.46 14.75 -0.64
CA ALA A 320 -0.29 13.71 -1.32
C ALA A 320 -1.73 13.59 -0.80
N VAL A 321 -1.92 13.60 0.52
CA VAL A 321 -3.24 13.58 1.15
C VAL A 321 -4.02 14.86 0.87
N ALA A 322 -3.38 16.02 0.93
CA ALA A 322 -4.03 17.31 0.69
C ALA A 322 -4.58 17.41 -0.75
N ILE A 323 -3.76 17.09 -1.75
CA ILE A 323 -4.20 17.16 -3.16
C ILE A 323 -5.27 16.10 -3.46
N THR A 324 -5.13 14.89 -2.92
CA THR A 324 -6.11 13.81 -3.12
C THR A 324 -7.45 14.15 -2.47
N ASN A 325 -7.43 14.72 -1.25
CA ASN A 325 -8.64 15.18 -0.58
C ASN A 325 -9.30 16.34 -1.34
N SER A 326 -8.51 17.25 -1.90
CA SER A 326 -9.04 18.35 -2.72
C SER A 326 -9.77 17.82 -3.96
N ILE A 327 -9.17 16.86 -4.67
CA ILE A 327 -9.76 16.26 -5.88
C ILE A 327 -10.96 15.39 -5.54
N SER A 328 -10.92 14.67 -4.41
CA SER A 328 -11.97 13.70 -4.08
C SER A 328 -13.24 14.32 -3.48
N ASN A 329 -13.28 15.63 -3.25
CA ASN A 329 -14.30 16.25 -2.40
C ASN A 329 -15.69 16.38 -3.05
N ASP A 330 -15.75 16.56 -4.37
CA ASP A 330 -16.99 16.81 -5.11
C ASP A 330 -17.64 15.52 -5.67
N GLY A 331 -16.99 14.37 -5.51
CA GLY A 331 -17.48 13.08 -5.99
C GLY A 331 -17.32 12.87 -7.49
N ARG A 332 -16.51 13.67 -8.17
CA ARG A 332 -16.28 13.58 -9.62
C ARG A 332 -14.79 13.58 -9.93
N THR A 333 -14.45 13.00 -11.07
CA THR A 333 -13.08 13.04 -11.60
C THR A 333 -13.08 13.32 -13.10
N ASN A 334 -12.06 14.03 -13.57
CA ASN A 334 -11.74 14.20 -14.98
C ASN A 334 -10.25 13.94 -15.25
N TRP A 335 -9.87 13.71 -16.51
CA TRP A 335 -8.49 13.33 -16.86
C TRP A 335 -7.43 14.34 -16.39
N LEU A 336 -7.77 15.64 -16.30
CA LEU A 336 -6.83 16.69 -15.89
C LEU A 336 -6.47 16.55 -14.41
N GLU A 337 -7.40 16.16 -13.55
CA GLU A 337 -7.13 15.87 -12.14
C GLU A 337 -6.19 14.68 -11.98
N GLY A 338 -6.33 13.66 -12.82
CA GLY A 338 -5.40 12.54 -12.87
C GLY A 338 -3.98 13.00 -13.25
N VAL A 339 -3.86 13.91 -14.22
CA VAL A 339 -2.57 14.52 -14.59
C VAL A 339 -2.00 15.35 -13.44
N LEU A 340 -2.82 16.10 -12.70
CA LEU A 340 -2.36 16.86 -11.52
C LEU A 340 -1.71 15.93 -10.48
N LEU A 341 -2.38 14.82 -10.14
CA LEU A 341 -1.84 13.82 -9.23
C LEU A 341 -0.50 13.24 -9.72
N MET A 342 -0.43 12.87 -11.00
CA MET A 342 0.80 12.34 -11.61
C MET A 342 1.95 13.35 -11.64
N ILE A 343 1.66 14.63 -11.93
CA ILE A 343 2.67 15.70 -11.90
C ILE A 343 3.17 15.88 -10.46
N THR A 344 2.29 15.87 -9.47
CA THR A 344 2.70 15.93 -8.06
C THR A 344 3.59 14.75 -7.70
N TYR A 345 3.25 13.52 -8.10
CA TYR A 345 4.10 12.35 -7.90
C TYR A 345 5.50 12.53 -8.50
N LEU A 346 5.58 13.02 -9.74
CA LEU A 346 6.85 13.23 -10.44
C LEU A 346 7.69 14.34 -9.79
N VAL A 347 7.07 15.44 -9.37
CA VAL A 347 7.76 16.53 -8.65
C VAL A 347 8.35 16.01 -7.35
N LEU A 348 7.58 15.22 -6.58
CA LEU A 348 8.08 14.58 -5.36
C LEU A 348 9.22 13.61 -5.70
N ALA A 349 9.09 12.75 -6.72
CA ALA A 349 10.14 11.82 -7.12
C ALA A 349 11.45 12.53 -7.45
N ILE A 350 11.40 13.62 -8.21
CA ILE A 350 12.57 14.44 -8.54
C ILE A 350 13.16 15.07 -7.27
N ALA A 351 12.32 15.56 -6.35
CA ALA A 351 12.78 16.19 -5.12
C ALA A 351 13.47 15.19 -4.19
N PHE A 352 12.96 13.96 -4.06
CA PHE A 352 13.60 12.88 -3.29
C PHE A 352 14.87 12.36 -3.96
N PHE A 353 14.94 12.37 -5.28
CA PHE A 353 16.15 11.97 -6.01
C PHE A 353 17.33 12.92 -5.75
N ILE A 354 17.04 14.22 -5.56
CA ILE A 354 18.05 15.25 -5.27
C ILE A 354 18.33 15.34 -3.77
N HIS A 355 17.40 14.90 -2.92
CA HIS A 355 17.57 14.94 -1.47
C HIS A 355 18.69 13.98 -1.04
N PRO A 356 19.69 14.47 -0.27
CA PRO A 356 20.83 13.66 0.17
C PRO A 356 20.45 12.57 1.18
#